data_AF-A0A962KBQ4-F1
#
_entry.id   AF-A0A962KBQ4-F1
#
_cell.length_a   1.000
_cell.length_b   1.000
_cell.length_c   1.000
_cell.angle_alpha   90.00
_cell.angle_beta   90.00
_cell.angle_gamma   90.00
#
_symmetry.space_group_name_H-M   'P 1'
#
loop_
_entity.id
_entity.type
_entity.pdbx_description
1 polymer ?
#
loop_
_entity_poly.entity_id
_entity_poly.type
_entity_poly.pdbx_seq_one_letter_code
_entity_poly.pdbx_strand_id
1 'polypeptide(L)'
;MLLTGCGLFGGDDQDEFADLSTEEQFYRRASQQLNSQNFRGAIATYQALESRFPFGRFATQAQIELVYAYYRNGDLEASIAAADRFIRLNPEDPNVDYAYYMKGLSNFTADDSFLDRFLPTDPSKRDPGRARESFADFSQLLALYPDSPYAADARSRMVFLRNSLAQYEIHVADYYLTRRAYIGALNRAKYVVENFQGTPSVSDGMAIMVECYLRLGLNDLADTSLAILRENFPQHASLDDDGDFIVSSVVTDPTLLYTATFGLLGSNRSETQLAPVARPRTSGSQEIINAQEEPGGQQQGRSWLSIITFGILD
;
A
#
# COMPACT_ATOMS: atom_id res chain seq x y z
N MET A 1 -32.29 -52.41 42.10
CA MET A 1 -32.17 -51.17 41.31
C MET A 1 -31.32 -51.47 40.09
N LEU A 2 -31.96 -51.70 38.95
CA LEU A 2 -31.34 -51.69 37.62
C LEU A 2 -31.60 -50.30 37.05
N LEU A 3 -30.56 -49.49 36.92
CA LEU A 3 -30.62 -48.18 36.29
C LEU A 3 -30.36 -48.34 34.79
N THR A 4 -31.45 -48.40 34.04
CA THR A 4 -31.48 -48.32 32.58
C THR A 4 -31.16 -46.88 32.18
N GLY A 5 -29.97 -46.64 31.63
CA GLY A 5 -29.59 -45.35 31.07
C GLY A 5 -30.24 -45.16 29.69
N CYS A 6 -31.22 -44.26 29.60
CA CYS A 6 -31.74 -43.78 28.32
C CYS A 6 -30.82 -42.67 27.79
N GLY A 7 -30.10 -42.95 26.71
CA GLY A 7 -29.51 -41.92 25.85
C GLY A 7 -30.63 -41.25 25.06
N LEU A 8 -31.02 -40.03 25.45
CA LEU A 8 -32.14 -39.27 24.88
C LEU A 8 -31.64 -37.97 24.22
N PHE A 9 -30.43 -38.03 23.66
CA PHE A 9 -29.84 -37.01 22.78
C PHE A 9 -29.04 -37.72 21.68
N GLY A 10 -29.73 -38.53 20.88
CA GLY A 10 -29.28 -38.87 19.53
C GLY A 10 -29.93 -37.88 18.58
N GLY A 11 -29.25 -36.77 18.29
CA GLY A 11 -29.60 -35.97 17.13
C GLY A 11 -29.42 -36.85 15.91
N ASP A 12 -30.45 -36.94 15.08
CA ASP A 12 -30.39 -37.54 13.76
C ASP A 12 -29.43 -36.68 12.92
N ASP A 13 -28.12 -36.93 13.02
CA ASP A 13 -27.12 -36.44 12.08
C ASP A 13 -27.33 -37.22 10.78
N GLN A 14 -28.46 -36.99 10.11
CA GLN A 14 -28.64 -37.42 8.74
C GLN A 14 -27.56 -36.72 7.93
N ASP A 15 -26.63 -37.51 7.40
CA ASP A 15 -25.58 -37.03 6.50
C ASP A 15 -26.24 -36.23 5.38
N GLU A 16 -26.04 -34.90 5.37
CA GLU A 16 -26.62 -33.95 4.40
C GLU A 16 -26.32 -34.36 2.95
N PHE A 17 -25.30 -35.19 2.76
CA PHE A 17 -24.82 -35.69 1.48
C PHE A 17 -25.11 -37.18 1.25
N ALA A 18 -25.96 -37.82 2.05
CA ALA A 18 -26.32 -39.24 1.90
C ALA A 18 -26.90 -39.56 0.50
N ASP A 19 -27.62 -38.61 -0.10
CA ASP A 19 -28.22 -38.75 -1.43
C ASP A 19 -27.22 -38.61 -2.59
N LEU A 20 -25.98 -38.19 -2.30
CA LEU A 20 -24.92 -38.00 -3.30
C LEU A 20 -23.95 -39.18 -3.24
N SER A 21 -23.92 -39.97 -4.31
CA SER A 21 -23.14 -41.22 -4.37
C SER A 21 -21.94 -41.12 -5.31
N THR A 22 -21.96 -40.20 -6.26
CA THR A 22 -20.88 -40.05 -7.26
C THR A 22 -20.22 -38.69 -7.16
N GLU A 23 -18.92 -38.64 -7.46
CA GLU A 23 -18.15 -37.39 -7.51
C GLU A 23 -18.82 -36.32 -8.39
N GLU A 24 -19.31 -36.71 -9.57
CA GLU A 24 -19.98 -35.80 -10.50
C GLU A 24 -21.25 -35.18 -9.91
N GLN A 25 -22.02 -35.93 -9.10
CA GLN A 25 -23.20 -35.39 -8.41
C GLN A 25 -22.81 -34.33 -7.38
N PHE A 26 -21.74 -34.56 -6.61
CA PHE A 26 -21.21 -33.54 -5.69
C PHE A 26 -20.78 -32.28 -6.45
N TYR A 27 -20.01 -32.44 -7.53
CA TYR A 27 -19.51 -31.32 -8.31
C TYR A 27 -20.66 -30.51 -8.93
N ARG A 28 -21.62 -31.17 -9.57
CA ARG A 28 -22.79 -30.51 -10.17
C ARG A 28 -23.62 -29.77 -9.14
N ARG A 29 -23.85 -30.35 -7.95
CA ARG A 29 -24.60 -29.69 -6.87
C ARG A 29 -23.85 -28.46 -6.34
N ALA A 30 -22.55 -28.60 -6.07
CA ALA A 30 -21.72 -27.50 -5.59
C ALA A 30 -21.68 -26.34 -6.61
N SER A 31 -21.52 -26.66 -7.90
CA SER A 31 -21.55 -25.68 -8.99
C SER A 31 -22.92 -24.99 -9.11
N GLN A 32 -24.04 -25.73 -8.97
CA GLN A 32 -25.38 -25.12 -8.93
C GLN A 32 -25.55 -24.15 -7.76
N GLN A 33 -25.09 -24.55 -6.56
CA GLN A 33 -25.13 -23.68 -5.38
C GLN A 33 -24.25 -22.44 -5.57
N LEU A 34 -23.07 -22.60 -6.18
CA LEU A 34 -22.17 -21.50 -6.48
C LEU A 34 -22.82 -20.50 -7.46
N ASN A 35 -23.42 -21.01 -8.54
CA ASN A 35 -24.13 -20.22 -9.54
C ASN A 35 -25.38 -19.53 -8.98
N SER A 36 -26.05 -20.15 -8.01
CA SER A 36 -27.20 -19.56 -7.30
C SER A 36 -26.79 -18.61 -6.16
N GLN A 37 -25.50 -18.27 -6.03
CA GLN A 37 -24.92 -17.44 -4.97
C GLN A 37 -25.09 -18.01 -3.55
N ASN A 38 -25.40 -19.31 -3.42
CA ASN A 38 -25.40 -20.02 -2.15
C ASN A 38 -23.97 -20.47 -1.82
N PHE A 39 -23.10 -19.50 -1.52
CA PHE A 39 -21.67 -19.76 -1.29
C PHE A 39 -21.42 -20.69 -0.11
N ARG A 40 -22.14 -20.51 1.00
CA ARG A 40 -22.04 -21.38 2.18
C ARG A 40 -22.36 -22.84 1.86
N GLY A 41 -23.46 -23.09 1.12
CA GLY A 41 -23.82 -24.44 0.69
C GLY A 41 -22.80 -25.03 -0.29
N ALA A 42 -22.30 -24.22 -1.23
CA ALA A 42 -21.28 -24.63 -2.18
C ALA A 42 -19.98 -25.04 -1.45
N ILE A 43 -19.52 -24.24 -0.48
CA ILE A 43 -18.35 -24.54 0.36
C ILE A 43 -18.50 -25.91 1.03
N ALA A 44 -19.62 -26.16 1.70
CA ALA A 44 -19.87 -27.44 2.38
C ALA A 44 -19.84 -28.63 1.39
N THR A 45 -20.45 -28.48 0.22
CA THR A 45 -20.48 -29.53 -0.81
C THR A 45 -19.11 -29.77 -1.44
N TYR A 46 -18.33 -28.73 -1.72
CA TYR A 46 -16.95 -28.87 -2.23
C TYR A 46 -16.01 -29.50 -1.19
N GLN A 47 -16.12 -29.14 0.09
CA GLN A 47 -15.36 -29.77 1.17
C GLN A 47 -15.71 -31.27 1.29
N ALA A 48 -16.99 -31.61 1.19
CA ALA A 48 -17.44 -33.01 1.19
C ALA A 48 -16.92 -33.78 -0.03
N LEU A 49 -16.88 -33.14 -1.20
CA LEU A 49 -16.27 -33.70 -2.42
C LEU A 49 -14.79 -34.01 -2.20
N GLU A 50 -14.00 -33.05 -1.70
CA GLU A 50 -12.58 -33.24 -1.44
C GLU A 50 -12.29 -34.36 -0.42
N SER A 51 -13.13 -34.47 0.61
CA SER A 51 -12.98 -35.49 1.65
C SER A 51 -13.28 -36.90 1.14
N ARG A 52 -14.31 -37.06 0.31
CA ARG A 52 -14.76 -38.37 -0.20
C ARG A 52 -14.01 -38.81 -1.45
N PHE A 53 -13.64 -37.86 -2.32
CA PHE A 53 -13.04 -38.12 -3.63
C PHE A 53 -11.75 -37.30 -3.84
N PRO A 54 -10.71 -37.45 -2.99
CA PRO A 54 -9.51 -36.62 -3.03
C PRO A 54 -8.67 -36.72 -4.32
N PHE A 55 -8.83 -37.82 -5.08
CA PHE A 55 -8.16 -38.08 -6.35
C PHE A 55 -9.13 -38.19 -7.52
N GLY A 56 -10.35 -37.67 -7.35
CA GLY A 56 -11.37 -37.69 -8.37
C GLY A 56 -11.05 -36.76 -9.55
N ARG A 57 -11.78 -36.92 -10.66
CA ARG A 57 -11.56 -36.14 -11.89
C ARG A 57 -11.82 -34.64 -11.69
N PHE A 58 -12.74 -34.29 -10.81
CA PHE A 58 -13.15 -32.94 -10.46
C PHE A 58 -12.50 -32.44 -9.17
N ALA A 59 -11.64 -33.23 -8.51
CA ALA A 59 -11.04 -32.86 -7.23
C ALA A 59 -10.22 -31.57 -7.32
N THR A 60 -9.35 -31.43 -8.32
CA THR A 60 -8.55 -30.22 -8.54
C THR A 60 -9.44 -29.02 -8.89
N GLN A 61 -10.44 -29.22 -9.76
CA GLN A 61 -11.40 -28.16 -10.10
C GLN A 61 -12.23 -27.70 -8.88
N ALA A 62 -12.62 -28.64 -8.01
CA ALA A 62 -13.34 -28.34 -6.77
C ALA A 62 -12.48 -27.52 -5.81
N GLN A 63 -11.19 -27.82 -5.69
CA GLN A 63 -10.27 -27.05 -4.83
C GLN A 63 -10.19 -25.59 -5.26
N ILE A 64 -10.08 -25.31 -6.57
CA ILE A 64 -9.97 -23.93 -7.05
C ILE A 64 -11.31 -23.18 -6.99
N GLU A 65 -12.44 -23.86 -7.23
CA GLU A 65 -13.77 -23.29 -7.07
C GLU A 65 -14.09 -23.00 -5.59
N LEU A 66 -13.56 -23.82 -4.67
CA LEU A 66 -13.66 -23.59 -3.23
C LEU A 66 -12.97 -22.30 -2.80
N VAL A 67 -11.79 -21.96 -3.37
CA VAL A 67 -11.12 -20.65 -3.15
C VAL A 67 -12.08 -19.50 -3.50
N TYR A 68 -12.68 -19.57 -4.68
CA TYR A 68 -13.64 -18.56 -5.14
C TYR A 68 -14.88 -18.49 -4.24
N ALA A 69 -15.42 -19.64 -3.83
CA ALA A 69 -16.58 -19.70 -2.95
C ALA A 69 -16.31 -19.03 -1.60
N TYR A 70 -15.14 -19.26 -0.99
CA TYR A 70 -14.74 -18.57 0.24
C TYR A 70 -14.62 -17.06 0.05
N TYR A 71 -13.93 -16.62 -1.01
CA TYR A 71 -13.80 -15.20 -1.32
C TYR A 71 -15.16 -14.51 -1.46
N ARG A 72 -16.08 -15.13 -2.20
CA ARG A 72 -17.43 -14.60 -2.40
C ARG A 72 -18.32 -14.66 -1.16
N ASN A 73 -18.07 -15.61 -0.26
CA ASN A 73 -18.74 -15.69 1.04
C ASN A 73 -18.21 -14.65 2.05
N GLY A 74 -17.08 -14.00 1.75
CA GLY A 74 -16.40 -13.06 2.65
C GLY A 74 -15.40 -13.72 3.61
N ASP A 75 -15.17 -15.02 3.49
CA ASP A 75 -14.23 -15.77 4.32
C ASP A 75 -12.80 -15.67 3.73
N LEU A 76 -12.23 -14.48 3.77
CA LEU A 76 -10.98 -14.15 3.06
C LEU A 76 -9.79 -14.99 3.54
N GLU A 77 -9.66 -15.25 4.85
CA GLU A 77 -8.62 -16.12 5.41
C GLU A 77 -8.73 -17.56 4.90
N ALA A 78 -9.96 -18.07 4.79
CA ALA A 78 -10.20 -19.41 4.28
C ALA A 78 -9.89 -19.49 2.77
N SER A 79 -10.19 -18.42 2.02
CA SER A 79 -9.79 -18.29 0.61
C SER A 79 -8.27 -18.33 0.45
N ILE A 80 -7.52 -17.56 1.25
CA ILE A 80 -6.06 -17.54 1.24
C ILE A 80 -5.49 -18.93 1.55
N ALA A 81 -5.97 -19.56 2.62
CA ALA A 81 -5.50 -20.89 3.01
C ALA A 81 -5.81 -21.96 1.96
N ALA A 82 -6.98 -21.89 1.32
CA ALA A 82 -7.36 -22.78 0.23
C ALA A 82 -6.48 -22.55 -1.02
N ALA A 83 -6.17 -21.29 -1.35
CA ALA A 83 -5.29 -20.95 -2.47
C ALA A 83 -3.86 -21.46 -2.23
N ASP A 84 -3.30 -21.25 -1.03
CA ASP A 84 -1.97 -21.76 -0.66
C ASP A 84 -1.91 -23.29 -0.71
N ARG A 85 -3.00 -23.97 -0.30
CA ARG A 85 -3.10 -25.42 -0.44
C ARG A 85 -3.14 -25.84 -1.90
N PHE A 86 -3.92 -25.17 -2.74
CA PHE A 86 -4.01 -25.47 -4.17
C PHE A 86 -2.65 -25.33 -4.85
N ILE A 87 -1.95 -24.22 -4.62
CA ILE A 87 -0.60 -23.94 -5.17
C ILE A 87 0.38 -25.04 -4.75
N ARG A 88 0.34 -25.47 -3.49
CA ARG A 88 1.25 -26.50 -2.97
C ARG A 88 0.96 -27.89 -3.53
N LEU A 89 -0.30 -28.24 -3.71
CA LEU A 89 -0.72 -29.58 -4.15
C LEU A 89 -0.71 -29.73 -5.67
N ASN A 90 -0.92 -28.65 -6.42
CA ASN A 90 -1.08 -28.68 -7.88
C ASN A 90 -0.22 -27.60 -8.58
N PRO A 91 1.12 -27.60 -8.43
CA PRO A 91 1.98 -26.56 -9.00
C PRO A 91 2.01 -26.54 -10.54
N GLU A 92 1.67 -27.66 -11.19
CA GLU A 92 1.63 -27.81 -12.65
C GLU A 92 0.23 -27.58 -13.24
N ASP A 93 -0.78 -27.28 -12.41
CA ASP A 93 -2.15 -27.05 -12.90
C ASP A 93 -2.23 -25.75 -13.71
N PRO A 94 -2.98 -25.74 -14.84
CA PRO A 94 -3.16 -24.53 -15.64
C PRO A 94 -3.75 -23.32 -14.90
N ASN A 95 -4.46 -23.54 -13.78
CA ASN A 95 -5.11 -22.49 -12.99
C ASN A 95 -4.32 -22.08 -11.75
N VAL A 96 -3.06 -22.50 -11.62
CA VAL A 96 -2.21 -22.11 -10.48
C VAL A 96 -2.01 -20.58 -10.42
N ASP A 97 -1.97 -19.92 -11.57
CA ASP A 97 -1.89 -18.46 -11.69
C ASP A 97 -3.15 -17.78 -11.11
N TYR A 98 -4.33 -18.35 -11.35
CA TYR A 98 -5.58 -17.90 -10.73
C TYR A 98 -5.55 -18.06 -9.20
N ALA A 99 -4.96 -19.13 -8.66
CA ALA A 99 -4.82 -19.29 -7.21
C ALA A 99 -3.91 -18.20 -6.60
N TYR A 100 -2.77 -17.90 -7.23
CA TYR A 100 -1.92 -16.77 -6.84
C TYR A 100 -2.66 -15.44 -6.90
N TYR A 101 -3.43 -15.20 -7.97
CA TYR A 101 -4.25 -14.01 -8.11
C TYR A 101 -5.31 -13.89 -7.00
N MET A 102 -6.05 -14.96 -6.72
CA MET A 102 -7.09 -14.98 -5.70
C MET A 102 -6.54 -14.78 -4.29
N LYS A 103 -5.32 -15.26 -4.03
CA LYS A 103 -4.62 -15.00 -2.78
C LYS A 103 -4.36 -13.51 -2.57
N GLY A 104 -3.75 -12.85 -3.57
CA GLY A 104 -3.50 -11.41 -3.54
C GLY A 104 -4.78 -10.59 -3.49
N LEU A 105 -5.83 -11.01 -4.21
CA LEU A 105 -7.15 -10.37 -4.19
C LEU A 105 -7.85 -10.52 -2.83
N SER A 106 -7.72 -11.67 -2.17
CA SER A 106 -8.30 -11.87 -0.84
C SER A 106 -7.65 -10.96 0.20
N ASN A 107 -6.32 -10.80 0.15
CA ASN A 107 -5.60 -9.84 1.00
C ASN A 107 -5.95 -8.38 0.67
N PHE A 108 -6.18 -8.06 -0.61
CA PHE A 108 -6.60 -6.73 -1.05
C PHE A 108 -7.98 -6.35 -0.49
N THR A 109 -8.97 -7.23 -0.64
CA THR A 109 -10.35 -6.97 -0.22
C THR A 109 -10.51 -6.91 1.30
N ALA A 110 -9.61 -7.54 2.06
CA ALA A 110 -9.62 -7.46 3.53
C ALA A 110 -9.36 -6.02 4.02
N ASP A 111 -8.59 -5.25 3.26
CA ASP A 111 -8.27 -3.84 3.55
C ASP A 111 -9.47 -2.91 3.25
N ASP A 112 -10.26 -3.25 2.23
CA ASP A 112 -11.38 -2.47 1.69
C ASP A 112 -12.71 -2.74 2.44
N SER A 113 -12.64 -2.78 3.78
CA SER A 113 -13.76 -3.24 4.62
C SER A 113 -15.02 -2.40 4.42
N PHE A 114 -16.18 -3.07 4.34
CA PHE A 114 -17.54 -2.56 4.06
C PHE A 114 -17.96 -1.25 4.77
N LEU A 115 -17.30 -0.88 5.88
CA LEU A 115 -17.53 0.36 6.62
C LEU A 115 -16.91 1.62 5.95
N ASP A 116 -15.84 1.47 5.15
CA ASP A 116 -15.16 2.58 4.47
C ASP A 116 -16.00 3.13 3.29
N ARG A 117 -17.06 2.42 2.87
CA ARG A 117 -18.02 2.91 1.88
C ARG A 117 -19.03 3.91 2.43
N PHE A 118 -19.23 3.93 3.75
CA PHE A 118 -20.23 4.78 4.43
C PHE A 118 -19.63 5.87 5.30
N LEU A 119 -18.35 5.74 5.66
CA LEU A 119 -17.57 6.77 6.34
C LEU A 119 -16.36 7.11 5.47
N PRO A 120 -16.07 8.39 5.19
CA PRO A 120 -14.82 8.78 4.53
C PRO A 120 -13.66 8.61 5.52
N THR A 121 -13.36 7.37 5.88
CA THR A 121 -12.15 6.99 6.57
C THR A 121 -11.07 6.80 5.53
N ASP A 122 -9.96 7.52 5.69
CA ASP A 122 -8.80 7.41 4.82
C ASP A 122 -8.14 6.02 5.05
N PRO A 123 -8.20 5.09 4.08
CA PRO A 123 -7.71 3.72 4.25
C PRO A 123 -6.21 3.69 4.55
N SER A 124 -5.46 4.73 4.13
CA SER A 124 -4.05 4.92 4.42
C SER A 124 -3.72 5.21 5.90
N LYS A 125 -4.69 5.13 6.82
CA LYS A 125 -4.49 5.24 8.28
C LYS A 125 -4.66 3.92 9.04
N ARG A 126 -5.02 2.83 8.35
CA ARG A 126 -5.17 1.48 8.94
C ARG A 126 -3.85 0.71 8.88
N ASP A 127 -3.78 -0.45 9.54
CA ASP A 127 -2.59 -1.30 9.55
C ASP A 127 -2.22 -1.73 8.11
N PRO A 128 -1.06 -1.30 7.57
CA PRO A 128 -0.66 -1.60 6.20
C PRO A 128 -0.26 -3.07 5.98
N GLY A 129 -0.30 -3.92 7.01
CA GLY A 129 0.08 -5.33 6.92
C GLY A 129 -0.57 -6.07 5.73
N ARG A 130 -1.90 -5.96 5.58
CA ARG A 130 -2.64 -6.64 4.50
C ARG A 130 -2.35 -6.09 3.12
N ALA A 131 -2.18 -4.77 3.00
CA ALA A 131 -1.75 -4.14 1.76
C ALA A 131 -0.36 -4.62 1.32
N ARG A 132 0.59 -4.80 2.26
CA ARG A 132 1.92 -5.36 1.98
C ARG A 132 1.86 -6.82 1.55
N GLU A 133 1.05 -7.65 2.23
CA GLU A 133 0.84 -9.05 1.88
C GLU A 133 0.22 -9.18 0.48
N SER A 134 -0.83 -8.40 0.20
CA SER A 134 -1.46 -8.35 -1.12
C SER A 134 -0.47 -7.95 -2.22
N PHE A 135 0.35 -6.92 -1.98
CA PHE A 135 1.39 -6.51 -2.92
C PHE A 135 2.41 -7.63 -3.17
N ALA A 136 2.83 -8.34 -2.11
CA ALA A 136 3.76 -9.46 -2.22
C ALA A 136 3.16 -10.62 -3.02
N ASP A 137 1.90 -10.98 -2.78
CA ASP A 137 1.20 -12.04 -3.52
C ASP A 137 1.03 -11.70 -5.01
N PHE A 138 0.63 -10.46 -5.34
CA PHE A 138 0.56 -10.02 -6.74
C PHE A 138 1.94 -9.94 -7.40
N SER A 139 2.97 -9.51 -6.66
CA SER A 139 4.36 -9.52 -7.14
C SER A 139 4.81 -10.94 -7.48
N GLN A 140 4.46 -11.92 -6.63
CA GLN A 140 4.78 -13.32 -6.87
C GLN A 140 4.05 -13.86 -8.10
N LEU A 141 2.76 -13.55 -8.28
CA LEU A 141 2.00 -13.87 -9.50
C LEU A 141 2.73 -13.35 -10.75
N LEU A 142 3.11 -12.09 -10.77
CA LEU A 142 3.75 -11.47 -11.93
C LEU A 142 5.17 -12.00 -12.20
N ALA A 143 5.89 -12.39 -11.15
CA ALA A 143 7.23 -12.95 -11.26
C ALA A 143 7.20 -14.36 -11.87
N LEU A 144 6.20 -15.17 -11.50
CA LEU A 144 6.08 -16.56 -11.96
C LEU A 144 5.25 -16.70 -13.25
N TYR A 145 4.19 -15.91 -13.41
CA TYR A 145 3.21 -15.99 -14.50
C TYR A 145 2.96 -14.60 -15.13
N PRO A 146 3.96 -13.98 -15.76
CA PRO A 146 3.85 -12.63 -16.32
C PRO A 146 2.80 -12.50 -17.44
N ASP A 147 2.50 -13.60 -18.14
CA ASP A 147 1.55 -13.71 -19.25
C ASP A 147 0.15 -14.20 -18.82
N SER A 148 -0.08 -14.34 -17.51
CA SER A 148 -1.39 -14.73 -16.98
C SER A 148 -2.48 -13.74 -17.41
N PRO A 149 -3.71 -14.20 -17.70
CA PRO A 149 -4.84 -13.31 -17.98
C PRO A 149 -5.12 -12.31 -16.84
N TYR A 150 -4.69 -12.62 -15.60
CA TYR A 150 -4.88 -11.75 -14.43
C TYR A 150 -3.75 -10.73 -14.23
N ALA A 151 -2.66 -10.81 -15.00
CA ALA A 151 -1.47 -10.00 -14.80
C ALA A 151 -1.73 -8.48 -14.93
N ALA A 152 -2.60 -8.07 -15.86
CA ALA A 152 -2.92 -6.67 -16.05
C ALA A 152 -3.65 -6.06 -14.85
N ASP A 153 -4.64 -6.77 -14.30
CA ASP A 153 -5.38 -6.34 -13.12
C ASP A 153 -4.48 -6.32 -11.87
N ALA A 154 -3.66 -7.37 -11.69
CA ALA A 154 -2.68 -7.43 -10.61
C ALA A 154 -1.70 -6.24 -10.62
N ARG A 155 -1.16 -5.87 -11.80
CA ARG A 155 -0.30 -4.68 -11.95
C ARG A 155 -1.02 -3.40 -11.54
N SER A 156 -2.26 -3.22 -11.99
CA SER A 156 -3.06 -2.04 -11.62
C SER A 156 -3.27 -1.95 -10.11
N ARG A 157 -3.59 -3.07 -9.46
CA ARG A 157 -3.75 -3.13 -8.00
C ARG A 157 -2.44 -2.88 -7.27
N MET A 158 -1.32 -3.38 -7.76
CA MET A 158 0.00 -3.12 -7.18
C MET A 158 0.36 -1.63 -7.22
N VAL A 159 0.02 -0.91 -8.30
CA VAL A 159 0.20 0.55 -8.36
C VAL A 159 -0.62 1.25 -7.28
N PHE A 160 -1.89 0.87 -7.13
CA PHE A 160 -2.75 1.40 -6.07
C PHE A 160 -2.18 1.11 -4.67
N LEU A 161 -1.85 -0.14 -4.38
CA LEU A 161 -1.29 -0.56 -3.08
C LEU A 161 0.00 0.20 -2.77
N ARG A 162 0.89 0.35 -3.76
CA ARG A 162 2.14 1.09 -3.61
C ARG A 162 1.89 2.57 -3.28
N ASN A 163 0.91 3.20 -3.92
CA ASN A 163 0.52 4.58 -3.60
C ASN A 163 -0.06 4.68 -2.19
N SER A 164 -0.97 3.77 -1.81
CA SER A 164 -1.59 3.77 -0.47
C SER A 164 -0.57 3.54 0.64
N LEU A 165 0.40 2.63 0.43
CA LEU A 165 1.49 2.38 1.37
C LEU A 165 2.40 3.60 1.53
N ALA A 166 2.71 4.31 0.43
CA ALA A 166 3.48 5.54 0.48
C ALA A 166 2.72 6.64 1.24
N GLN A 167 1.44 6.80 0.97
CA GLN A 167 0.57 7.77 1.64
C GLN A 167 0.46 7.50 3.14
N TYR A 168 0.36 6.24 3.56
CA TYR A 168 0.39 5.86 4.98
C TYR A 168 1.65 6.38 5.67
N GLU A 169 2.82 6.20 5.06
CA GLU A 169 4.09 6.68 5.62
C GLU A 169 4.14 8.21 5.72
N ILE A 170 3.56 8.93 4.74
CA ILE A 170 3.40 10.39 4.80
C ILE A 170 2.51 10.81 5.98
N HIS A 171 1.37 10.15 6.19
CA HIS A 171 0.51 10.46 7.35
C HIS A 171 1.20 10.23 8.69
N VAL A 172 2.02 9.18 8.79
CA VAL A 172 2.83 8.95 9.99
C VAL A 172 3.90 10.04 10.14
N ALA A 173 4.50 10.48 9.03
CA ALA A 173 5.46 11.59 9.03
C ALA A 173 4.82 12.90 9.51
N ASP A 174 3.65 13.27 8.98
CA ASP A 174 2.88 14.44 9.41
C ASP A 174 2.51 14.36 10.90
N TYR A 175 2.08 13.17 11.36
CA TYR A 175 1.76 12.95 12.77
C TYR A 175 2.96 13.21 13.69
N TYR A 176 4.18 12.84 13.26
CA TYR A 176 5.41 13.17 13.99
C TYR A 176 5.79 14.64 13.87
N LEU A 177 5.59 15.25 12.70
CA LEU A 177 5.89 16.66 12.44
C LEU A 177 5.05 17.57 13.34
N THR A 178 3.75 17.32 13.44
CA THR A 178 2.84 18.07 14.35
C THR A 178 3.25 17.97 15.83
N ARG A 179 3.96 16.90 16.21
CA ARG A 179 4.50 16.68 17.57
C ARG A 179 5.95 17.13 17.75
N ARG A 180 6.53 17.82 16.75
CA ARG A 180 7.93 18.28 16.76
C ARG A 180 8.95 17.15 16.85
N ALA A 181 8.56 15.93 16.48
CA ALA A 181 9.44 14.78 16.40
C ALA A 181 10.14 14.74 15.03
N TYR A 182 10.95 15.76 14.72
CA TYR A 182 11.50 15.99 13.38
C TYR A 182 12.34 14.83 12.84
N ILE A 183 13.14 14.16 13.70
CA ILE A 183 13.93 12.99 13.28
C ILE A 183 13.00 11.83 12.88
N GLY A 184 11.90 11.62 13.61
CA GLY A 184 10.91 10.60 13.30
C GLY A 184 10.19 10.87 11.98
N ALA A 185 9.74 12.12 11.78
CA ALA A 185 9.14 12.56 10.53
C ALA A 185 10.10 12.44 9.35
N LEU A 186 11.35 12.89 9.52
CA LEU A 186 12.39 12.82 8.50
C LEU A 186 12.68 11.37 8.07
N ASN A 187 12.77 10.43 9.02
CA ASN A 187 13.01 9.03 8.70
C ASN A 187 11.87 8.41 7.87
N ARG A 188 10.62 8.77 8.17
CA ARG A 188 9.44 8.32 7.42
C ARG A 188 9.40 8.91 6.02
N ALA A 189 9.62 10.22 5.90
CA ALA A 189 9.67 10.91 4.62
C ALA A 189 10.80 10.40 3.73
N LYS A 190 12.00 10.21 4.28
CA LYS A 190 13.14 9.62 3.58
C LYS A 190 12.83 8.21 3.08
N TYR A 191 12.18 7.38 3.91
CA TYR A 191 11.76 6.04 3.49
C TYR A 191 10.82 6.07 2.27
N VAL A 192 9.89 7.04 2.20
CA VAL A 192 9.03 7.25 1.03
C VAL A 192 9.85 7.59 -0.21
N VAL A 193 10.75 8.57 -0.12
CA VAL A 193 11.60 9.01 -1.25
C VAL A 193 12.51 7.88 -1.76
N GLU A 194 13.03 7.04 -0.87
CA GLU A 194 13.94 5.94 -1.22
C GLU A 194 13.21 4.70 -1.79
N ASN A 195 12.03 4.36 -1.28
CA ASN A 195 11.37 3.06 -1.58
C ASN A 195 10.12 3.19 -2.47
N PHE A 196 9.49 4.36 -2.51
CA PHE A 196 8.23 4.60 -3.23
C PHE A 196 8.39 5.55 -4.42
N GLN A 197 9.56 5.56 -5.06
CA GLN A 197 9.79 6.36 -6.27
C GLN A 197 8.71 6.17 -7.35
N GLY A 198 8.16 7.28 -7.85
CA GLY A 198 7.08 7.29 -8.84
C GLY A 198 5.66 7.29 -8.25
N THR A 199 5.51 7.22 -6.93
CA THR A 199 4.21 7.54 -6.30
C THR A 199 4.05 9.05 -6.13
N PRO A 200 2.82 9.59 -6.12
CA PRO A 200 2.58 11.01 -5.85
C PRO A 200 3.14 11.47 -4.50
N SER A 201 3.11 10.59 -3.49
CA SER A 201 3.57 10.83 -2.12
C SER A 201 5.07 11.11 -1.99
N VAL A 202 5.88 10.86 -3.03
CA VAL A 202 7.29 11.25 -3.03
C VAL A 202 7.43 12.76 -2.88
N SER A 203 6.55 13.53 -3.54
CA SER A 203 6.57 15.00 -3.46
C SER A 203 6.27 15.51 -2.04
N ASP A 204 5.24 14.94 -1.39
CA ASP A 204 4.92 15.21 0.01
C ASP A 204 6.10 14.84 0.94
N GLY A 205 6.73 13.68 0.70
CA GLY A 205 7.89 13.23 1.46
C GLY A 205 9.05 14.22 1.34
N MET A 206 9.35 14.69 0.13
CA MET A 206 10.37 15.71 -0.09
C MET A 206 10.05 17.02 0.63
N ALA A 207 8.80 17.48 0.61
CA ALA A 207 8.39 18.67 1.35
C ALA A 207 8.59 18.51 2.87
N ILE A 208 8.21 17.36 3.43
CA ILE A 208 8.44 17.06 4.85
C ILE A 208 9.94 17.01 5.18
N MET A 209 10.78 16.46 4.28
CA MET A 209 12.24 16.48 4.45
C MET A 209 12.78 17.91 4.52
N VAL A 210 12.36 18.79 3.60
CA VAL A 210 12.74 20.21 3.61
C VAL A 210 12.36 20.86 4.92
N GLU A 211 11.11 20.71 5.37
CA GLU A 211 10.66 21.28 6.65
C GLU A 211 11.48 20.73 7.83
N CYS A 212 11.68 19.41 7.90
CA CYS A 212 12.46 18.79 8.98
C CYS A 212 13.90 19.31 9.01
N TYR A 213 14.56 19.44 7.86
CA TYR A 213 15.93 19.96 7.80
C TYR A 213 16.01 21.42 8.25
N LEU A 214 15.05 22.27 7.85
CA LEU A 214 14.96 23.65 8.34
C LEU A 214 14.78 23.71 9.85
N ARG A 215 13.90 22.87 10.41
CA ARG A 215 13.63 22.77 11.86
C ARG A 215 14.83 22.28 12.67
N LEU A 216 15.66 21.44 12.06
CA LEU A 216 16.88 20.91 12.66
C LEU A 216 18.10 21.83 12.46
N GLY A 217 17.95 22.93 11.70
CA GLY A 217 19.06 23.84 11.35
C GLY A 217 20.03 23.27 10.33
N LEU A 218 19.64 22.22 9.60
CA LEU A 218 20.45 21.54 8.58
C LEU A 218 20.20 22.18 7.21
N ASN A 219 20.55 23.45 7.08
CA ASN A 219 20.17 24.28 5.92
C ASN A 219 20.65 23.68 4.59
N ASP A 220 21.89 23.18 4.51
CA ASP A 220 22.40 22.63 3.24
C ASP A 220 21.58 21.44 2.71
N LEU A 221 21.10 20.59 3.63
CA LEU A 221 20.24 19.47 3.28
C LEU A 221 18.83 19.94 2.92
N ALA A 222 18.33 20.99 3.60
CA ALA A 222 17.06 21.61 3.26
C ALA A 222 17.10 22.19 1.84
N ASP A 223 18.18 22.88 1.49
CA ASP A 223 18.32 23.56 0.20
C ASP A 223 18.49 22.58 -0.94
N THR A 224 19.29 21.52 -0.72
CA THR A 224 19.41 20.42 -1.69
C THR A 224 18.07 19.74 -1.91
N SER A 225 17.33 19.46 -0.83
CA SER A 225 16.01 18.81 -0.92
C SER A 225 14.98 19.73 -1.60
N LEU A 226 15.04 21.04 -1.34
CA LEU A 226 14.18 22.03 -1.95
C LEU A 226 14.47 22.19 -3.44
N ALA A 227 15.74 22.22 -3.85
CA ALA A 227 16.12 22.28 -5.26
C ALA A 227 15.53 21.09 -6.04
N ILE A 228 15.65 19.87 -5.48
CA ILE A 228 15.07 18.67 -6.11
C ILE A 228 13.53 18.75 -6.13
N LEU A 229 12.90 19.26 -5.07
CA LEU A 229 11.44 19.41 -4.99
C LEU A 229 10.94 20.41 -6.05
N ARG A 230 11.61 21.55 -6.21
CA ARG A 230 11.28 22.57 -7.23
C ARG A 230 11.44 22.03 -8.64
N GLU A 231 12.53 21.31 -8.90
CA GLU A 231 12.84 20.78 -10.23
C GLU A 231 11.82 19.71 -10.66
N ASN A 232 11.47 18.79 -9.75
CA ASN A 232 10.62 17.64 -10.08
C ASN A 232 9.13 17.89 -9.82
N PHE A 233 8.78 18.76 -8.88
CA PHE A 233 7.41 19.00 -8.41
C PHE A 233 7.12 20.50 -8.19
N PRO A 234 7.26 21.36 -9.23
CA PRO A 234 7.10 22.81 -9.08
C PRO A 234 5.70 23.26 -8.67
N GLN A 235 4.68 22.42 -8.83
CA GLN A 235 3.27 22.71 -8.48
C GLN A 235 2.89 22.18 -7.08
N HIS A 236 3.85 21.71 -6.30
CA HIS A 236 3.58 21.16 -4.97
C HIS A 236 3.07 22.25 -4.02
N ALA A 237 2.07 21.93 -3.19
CA ALA A 237 1.37 22.91 -2.35
C ALA A 237 2.23 23.56 -1.25
N SER A 238 3.41 23.02 -0.99
CA SER A 238 4.38 23.59 -0.06
C SER A 238 5.30 24.64 -0.70
N LEU A 239 5.14 24.93 -2.00
CA LEU A 239 5.87 25.96 -2.72
C LEU A 239 4.96 27.16 -3.00
N ASP A 240 5.51 28.37 -2.89
CA ASP A 240 4.84 29.57 -3.38
C ASP A 240 5.06 29.79 -4.89
N ASP A 241 4.48 30.87 -5.42
CA ASP A 241 4.57 31.21 -6.85
C ASP A 241 6.02 31.48 -7.33
N ASP A 242 6.94 31.81 -6.40
CA ASP A 242 8.36 32.06 -6.66
C ASP A 242 9.21 30.77 -6.49
N GLY A 243 8.57 29.65 -6.12
CA GLY A 243 9.20 28.37 -5.85
C GLY A 243 9.92 28.31 -4.50
N ASP A 244 9.66 29.25 -3.60
CA ASP A 244 10.19 29.22 -2.25
C ASP A 244 9.33 28.34 -1.34
N PHE A 245 9.98 27.72 -0.35
CA PHE A 245 9.31 26.79 0.55
C PHE A 245 8.48 27.53 1.60
N ILE A 246 7.19 27.20 1.66
CA ILE A 246 6.25 27.73 2.63
C ILE A 246 6.43 26.98 3.96
N VAL A 247 7.12 27.60 4.91
CA VAL A 247 7.28 27.03 6.25
C VAL A 247 5.95 27.11 7.02
N SER A 248 5.40 25.96 7.40
CA SER A 248 4.19 25.92 8.22
C SER A 248 4.42 26.61 9.57
N SER A 249 3.61 27.61 9.92
CA SER A 249 3.68 28.31 11.21
C SER A 249 2.59 27.87 12.19
N VAL A 250 1.69 26.97 11.77
CA VAL A 250 0.49 26.59 12.51
C VAL A 250 0.74 25.31 13.30
N VAL A 251 0.70 25.41 14.63
CA VAL A 251 0.78 24.25 15.54
C VAL A 251 -0.64 23.87 15.98
N THR A 252 -1.02 22.61 15.82
CA THR A 252 -2.26 22.07 16.41
C THR A 252 -2.04 21.78 17.89
N ASP A 253 -2.62 22.61 18.76
CA ASP A 253 -2.60 22.44 20.22
C ASP A 253 -4.06 22.40 20.71
N PRO A 254 -4.67 21.20 20.79
CA PRO A 254 -6.08 21.07 21.11
C PRO A 254 -6.32 21.41 22.59
N THR A 255 -7.12 22.44 22.83
CA THR A 255 -7.58 22.77 24.19
C THR A 255 -8.34 21.60 24.82
N LEU A 256 -8.41 21.56 26.15
CA LEU A 256 -9.17 20.52 26.86
C LEU A 256 -10.64 20.51 26.45
N LEU A 257 -11.22 21.68 26.18
CA LEU A 257 -12.59 21.81 25.65
C LEU A 257 -12.70 21.21 24.23
N TYR A 258 -11.73 21.47 23.35
CA TYR A 258 -11.67 20.87 22.01
C TYR A 258 -11.59 19.35 22.07
N THR A 259 -10.76 18.82 22.96
CA THR A 259 -10.60 17.37 23.15
C THR A 259 -11.86 16.74 23.74
N ALA A 260 -12.44 17.35 24.77
CA ALA A 260 -13.63 16.84 25.45
C ALA A 260 -14.90 16.89 24.58
N THR A 261 -14.92 17.76 23.58
CA THR A 261 -16.07 17.92 22.67
C THR A 261 -15.82 17.31 21.30
N PHE A 262 -14.78 16.49 21.15
CA PHE A 262 -14.42 15.85 19.88
C PHE A 262 -14.30 16.85 18.71
N GLY A 263 -13.78 18.05 19.00
CA GLY A 263 -13.58 19.10 18.01
C GLY A 263 -14.79 20.00 17.74
N LEU A 264 -15.91 19.85 18.48
CA LEU A 264 -17.08 20.72 18.33
C LEU A 264 -16.89 22.12 18.93
N LEU A 265 -16.15 22.25 20.05
CA LEU A 265 -16.01 23.50 20.79
C LEU A 265 -14.59 23.67 21.34
N GLY A 266 -14.04 24.88 21.23
CA GLY A 266 -12.67 25.20 21.68
C GLY A 266 -11.72 25.42 20.50
N SER A 267 -10.47 25.78 20.79
CA SER A 267 -9.44 25.98 19.77
C SER A 267 -8.52 24.76 19.65
N ASN A 268 -8.01 24.57 18.44
CA ASN A 268 -6.95 23.63 18.09
C ASN A 268 -5.84 24.34 17.29
N ARG A 269 -5.66 25.63 17.55
CA ARG A 269 -4.64 26.46 16.89
C ARG A 269 -3.79 27.08 17.99
N SER A 270 -2.49 26.82 17.95
CA SER A 270 -1.48 27.51 18.73
C SER A 270 -0.61 28.32 17.79
N GLU A 271 -0.58 29.63 18.02
CA GLU A 271 0.31 30.59 17.35
C GLU A 271 1.71 30.56 17.97
N THR A 272 2.19 29.40 18.41
CA THR A 272 3.61 29.29 18.78
C THR A 272 4.42 29.30 17.50
N GLN A 273 5.11 30.42 17.24
CA GLN A 273 6.10 30.54 16.19
C GLN A 273 7.13 29.43 16.35
N LEU A 274 7.08 28.42 15.49
CA LEU A 274 8.14 27.44 15.39
C LEU A 274 9.34 28.16 14.76
N ALA A 275 10.41 28.37 15.54
CA ALA A 275 11.66 28.87 14.98
C ALA A 275 12.27 27.83 14.03
N PRO A 276 12.80 28.23 12.86
CA PRO A 276 12.65 29.52 12.19
C PRO A 276 11.33 29.61 11.38
N VAL A 277 10.76 30.82 11.33
CA VAL A 277 9.54 31.14 10.55
C VAL A 277 9.81 31.56 9.11
N ALA A 278 11.10 31.65 8.75
CA ALA A 278 11.56 32.00 7.41
C ALA A 278 12.90 31.31 7.15
N ARG A 279 13.13 30.89 5.90
CA ARG A 279 14.41 30.34 5.45
C ARG A 279 15.52 31.40 5.56
N PRO A 280 16.73 31.04 6.03
CA PRO A 280 17.89 31.95 5.97
C PRO A 280 18.18 32.33 4.51
N ARG A 281 18.42 33.62 4.23
CA ARG A 281 18.65 34.13 2.86
C ARG A 281 19.96 33.66 2.21
N THR A 282 20.89 33.13 3.00
CA THR A 282 22.21 32.70 2.54
C THR A 282 22.57 31.41 3.28
N SER A 283 22.42 30.27 2.61
CA SER A 283 23.14 29.06 2.96
C SER A 283 24.38 28.94 2.08
N GLY A 284 25.41 28.21 2.55
CA GLY A 284 26.60 27.94 1.74
C GLY A 284 26.31 27.15 0.45
N SER A 285 25.11 26.57 0.34
CA SER A 285 24.65 25.78 -0.80
C SER A 285 23.90 26.62 -1.85
N GLN A 286 23.44 27.84 -1.54
CA GLN A 286 22.97 28.80 -2.55
C GLN A 286 24.10 29.13 -3.55
N GLU A 287 25.35 29.18 -3.09
CA GLU A 287 26.52 29.35 -3.97
C GLU A 287 26.72 28.16 -4.91
N ILE A 288 26.42 26.93 -4.47
CA ILE A 288 26.55 25.71 -5.28
C ILE A 288 25.43 25.62 -6.33
N ILE A 289 24.19 25.97 -5.95
CA ILE A 289 23.04 26.02 -6.86
C ILE A 289 23.23 27.13 -7.91
N ASN A 290 23.62 28.34 -7.48
CA ASN A 290 23.95 29.44 -8.39
C ASN A 290 25.12 29.07 -9.32
N ALA A 291 26.12 28.33 -8.84
CA ALA A 291 27.21 27.83 -9.68
C ALA A 291 26.78 26.76 -10.71
N GLN A 292 25.63 26.10 -10.51
CA GLN A 292 25.03 25.18 -11.48
C GLN A 292 24.07 25.87 -12.45
N GLU A 293 23.45 26.99 -12.05
CA GLU A 293 22.58 27.81 -12.89
C GLU A 293 23.34 28.82 -13.78
N GLU A 294 24.63 29.05 -13.56
CA GLU A 294 25.44 29.86 -14.48
C GLU A 294 25.51 29.19 -15.87
N PRO A 295 24.99 29.84 -16.94
CA PRO A 295 25.12 29.30 -18.27
C PRO A 295 26.59 29.38 -18.67
N GLY A 296 27.27 28.24 -18.63
CA GLY A 296 28.61 28.00 -19.19
C GLY A 296 29.55 29.18 -19.03
N GLY A 297 30.36 29.15 -17.96
CA GLY A 297 31.40 30.14 -17.68
C GLY A 297 32.03 30.68 -18.97
N GLN A 298 31.99 32.01 -19.11
CA GLN A 298 32.50 32.74 -20.27
C GLN A 298 33.83 32.14 -20.73
N GLN A 299 33.79 31.33 -21.79
CA GLN A 299 34.99 30.98 -22.52
C GLN A 299 35.50 32.29 -23.12
N GLN A 300 36.43 32.94 -22.41
CA GLN A 300 37.28 33.95 -23.01
C GLN A 300 37.96 33.27 -24.20
N GLY A 301 37.51 33.64 -25.40
CA GLY A 301 37.99 33.09 -26.65
C GLY A 301 39.51 33.20 -26.67
N ARG A 302 40.17 32.06 -26.93
CA ARG A 302 41.62 31.98 -27.07
C ARG A 302 42.09 33.05 -28.04
N SER A 303 43.01 33.91 -27.59
CA SER A 303 43.67 34.91 -28.45
C SER A 303 44.25 34.22 -29.69
N TRP A 304 44.13 34.86 -30.86
CA TRP A 304 44.64 34.32 -32.14
C TRP A 304 46.13 33.94 -32.06
N LEU A 305 46.90 34.65 -31.23
CA LEU A 305 48.29 34.34 -30.93
C LEU A 305 48.46 32.99 -30.20
N SER A 306 47.61 32.66 -29.22
CA SER A 306 47.70 31.38 -28.50
C SER A 306 47.26 30.18 -29.35
N ILE A 307 46.43 30.42 -30.36
CA ILE A 307 46.06 29.41 -31.37
C ILE A 307 47.24 29.09 -32.28
N ILE A 308 48.04 30.09 -32.68
CA ILE A 308 49.16 29.89 -33.62
C ILE A 308 50.40 29.35 -32.90
N THR A 309 50.63 29.74 -31.65
CA THR A 309 51.84 29.34 -30.91
C THR A 309 51.67 28.09 -30.06
N PHE A 310 50.49 27.44 -30.11
CA PHE A 310 50.15 26.29 -29.27
C PHE A 310 50.48 26.51 -27.78
N GLY A 311 50.31 27.74 -27.29
CA GLY A 311 50.55 28.07 -25.88
C GLY A 311 52.01 28.02 -25.43
N ILE A 312 52.98 28.09 -26.35
CA ILE A 312 54.41 28.15 -26.00
C ILE A 312 54.84 29.57 -25.57
N LEU A 313 54.05 30.58 -25.94
CA LEU A 313 54.29 31.98 -25.65
C LEU A 313 52.98 32.60 -25.14
N ASP A 314 52.59 32.24 -23.93
CA ASP A 314 51.73 33.10 -23.08
C ASP A 314 52.61 33.98 -22.19
#